data_AF-A0A3B9D1I9-F1
#
_entry.id   AF-A0A3B9D1I9-F1
#
_cell.length_a   1.000
_cell.length_b   1.000
_cell.length_c   1.000
_cell.angle_alpha   90.00
_cell.angle_beta   90.00
_cell.angle_gamma   90.00
#
_symmetry.space_group_name_H-M   'P 1'
#
loop_
_entity.id
_entity.type
_entity.pdbx_description
1 polymer ?
#
loop_
_entity_poly.entity_id
_entity_poly.type
_entity_poly.pdbx_seq_one_letter_code
_entity_poly.pdbx_strand_id
1 'polypeptide(L)'
;MVESNHRGEWMVAFPPRQIDAAGITMTLSTGKRTIRLTDILVGEVWLCAGQSNMEWPLRQTVDGTAEIASAADRRHIRLLNLVGAARGSSGVYTAAQLERLTPSEFCAGTWQTCSSQTVPSFSAAGWYFGRKLNSDLNAPIGLISPAIGGTPTEA
;
A
#
# COMPACT_ATOMS: atom_id res chain seq x y z
N MET A 1 -11.80 15.50 22.36
CA MET A 1 -12.09 14.06 22.57
C MET A 1 -12.88 13.57 21.37
N VAL A 2 -12.71 12.31 21.00
CA VAL A 2 -13.37 11.70 19.85
C VAL A 2 -14.26 10.60 20.40
N GLU A 3 -15.53 10.60 20.00
CA GLU A 3 -16.51 9.63 20.45
C GLU A 3 -16.83 8.66 19.31
N SER A 4 -17.12 7.41 19.68
CA SER A 4 -17.61 6.43 18.71
C SER A 4 -19.09 6.63 18.43
N ASN A 5 -19.50 6.31 17.20
CA ASN A 5 -20.91 6.21 16.84
C ASN A 5 -21.57 4.96 17.48
N HIS A 6 -22.86 4.76 17.21
CA HIS A 6 -23.65 3.62 17.72
C HIS A 6 -23.16 2.24 17.24
N ARG A 7 -22.22 2.18 16.28
CA ARG A 7 -21.57 0.95 15.79
C ARG A 7 -20.18 0.73 16.38
N GLY A 8 -19.71 1.61 17.25
CA GLY A 8 -18.36 1.57 17.82
C GLY A 8 -17.27 2.15 16.90
N GLU A 9 -17.65 2.74 15.77
CA GLU A 9 -16.72 3.37 14.83
C GLU A 9 -16.44 4.81 15.25
N TRP A 10 -15.20 5.27 15.09
CA TRP A 10 -14.81 6.64 15.39
C TRP A 10 -13.90 7.17 14.29
N MET A 11 -13.89 8.50 14.12
CA MET A 11 -13.09 9.17 13.10
C MET A 11 -12.48 10.44 13.66
N VAL A 12 -11.24 10.72 13.27
CA VAL A 12 -10.55 11.98 13.56
C VAL A 12 -10.17 12.62 12.24
N ALA A 13 -10.60 13.85 12.02
CA ALA A 13 -10.13 14.67 10.92
C ALA A 13 -8.99 15.56 11.42
N PHE A 14 -7.87 15.56 10.70
CA PHE A 14 -6.76 16.47 10.96
C PHE A 14 -6.86 17.65 9.98
N PRO A 15 -6.47 18.88 10.41
CA PRO A 15 -6.26 19.96 9.45
C PRO A 15 -5.15 19.56 8.46
N PRO A 16 -5.09 20.18 7.27
CA PRO A 16 -3.99 19.97 6.33
C PRO A 16 -2.64 20.12 7.04
N ARG A 17 -1.75 19.14 6.84
CA ARG A 17 -0.41 19.14 7.42
C ARG A 17 0.61 19.35 6.32
N GLN A 18 1.68 20.05 6.65
CA GLN A 18 2.85 20.14 5.78
C GLN A 18 3.51 18.77 5.66
N ILE A 19 4.22 18.57 4.55
CA ILE A 19 5.03 17.37 4.32
C ILE A 19 5.97 17.15 5.51
N ASP A 20 6.06 15.90 5.96
CA ASP A 20 6.91 15.51 7.09
C ASP A 20 7.52 14.13 6.82
N ALA A 21 8.83 14.15 6.54
CA ALA A 21 9.64 12.97 6.30
C ALA A 21 10.34 12.44 7.56
N ALA A 22 10.31 13.19 8.68
CA ALA A 22 10.98 12.78 9.93
C ALA A 22 10.21 11.67 10.66
N GLY A 23 8.94 11.48 10.30
CA GLY A 23 8.05 10.52 10.92
C GLY A 23 7.45 11.05 12.22
N ILE A 24 6.13 10.91 12.35
CA ILE A 24 5.41 11.29 13.56
C ILE A 24 5.00 10.05 14.35
N THR A 25 4.70 10.28 15.62
CA THR A 25 4.07 9.28 16.48
C THR A 25 2.65 9.70 16.79
N MET A 26 1.68 8.82 16.49
CA MET A 26 0.29 8.98 16.91
C MET A 26 0.02 8.06 18.11
N THR A 27 -0.43 8.65 19.21
CA THR A 27 -0.85 7.92 20.41
C THR A 27 -2.37 7.97 20.52
N LEU A 28 -3.00 6.81 20.57
CA LEU A 28 -4.43 6.67 20.82
C LEU A 28 -4.62 6.09 22.22
N SER A 29 -5.31 6.81 23.09
CA SER A 29 -5.50 6.39 24.47
C SER A 29 -6.98 6.39 24.85
N THR A 30 -7.38 5.34 25.54
CA THR A 30 -8.64 5.25 26.30
C THR A 30 -8.30 5.13 27.78
N GLY A 31 -9.30 5.17 28.67
CA GLY A 31 -9.07 4.91 30.10
C GLY A 31 -8.48 3.52 30.42
N LYS A 32 -8.49 2.58 29.47
CA LYS A 32 -8.04 1.18 29.68
C LYS A 32 -6.86 0.76 28.80
N ARG A 33 -6.60 1.45 27.68
CA ARG A 33 -5.64 0.99 26.67
C ARG A 33 -5.02 2.18 25.94
N THR A 34 -3.72 2.06 25.70
CA THR A 34 -2.95 2.97 24.84
C THR A 34 -2.37 2.19 23.66
N ILE A 35 -2.52 2.72 22.46
CA ILE A 35 -1.91 2.24 21.22
C ILE A 35 -0.99 3.34 20.69
N ARG A 36 0.20 2.96 20.26
CA ARG A 36 1.18 3.89 19.70
C ARG A 36 1.55 3.45 18.29
N LEU A 37 1.27 4.32 17.33
CA LEU A 37 1.69 4.16 15.94
C LEU A 37 2.89 5.09 15.71
N THR A 38 4.01 4.53 15.27
CA THR A 38 5.26 5.25 15.04
C THR A 38 5.62 5.21 13.55
N ASP A 39 6.52 6.09 13.12
CA ASP A 39 7.00 6.15 11.73
C ASP A 39 5.88 6.43 10.71
N ILE A 40 4.94 7.31 11.09
CA ILE A 40 3.91 7.81 10.18
C ILE A 40 4.50 8.97 9.37
N LEU A 41 4.53 8.85 8.05
CA LEU A 41 4.96 9.94 7.16
C LEU A 41 3.75 10.75 6.68
N VAL A 42 3.96 12.05 6.41
CA VAL A 42 2.97 12.90 5.76
C VAL A 42 3.49 13.30 4.40
N GLY A 43 2.76 12.96 3.34
CA GLY A 43 3.14 13.23 1.96
C GLY A 43 2.07 12.76 0.99
N GLU A 44 2.48 12.45 -0.23
CA GLU A 44 1.57 12.08 -1.32
C GLU A 44 1.21 10.60 -1.26
N VAL A 45 -0.04 10.25 -1.58
CA VAL A 45 -0.49 8.85 -1.67
C VAL A 45 -1.13 8.60 -3.02
N TRP A 46 -0.62 7.58 -3.73
CA TRP A 46 -1.05 7.25 -5.08
C TRP A 46 -1.56 5.82 -5.17
N LEU A 47 -2.65 5.64 -5.94
CA LEU A 47 -3.26 4.35 -6.22
C LEU A 47 -2.77 3.83 -7.58
N CYS A 48 -2.05 2.72 -7.57
CA CYS A 48 -1.54 1.99 -8.73
C CYS A 48 -2.50 0.85 -9.10
N ALA A 49 -3.70 1.20 -9.58
CA ALA A 49 -4.74 0.22 -9.93
C ALA A 49 -4.62 -0.28 -11.39
N GLY A 50 -5.12 -1.49 -11.64
CA GLY A 50 -5.13 -2.10 -12.97
C GLY A 50 -5.09 -3.62 -12.90
N GLN A 51 -4.70 -4.23 -14.01
CA GLN A 51 -4.59 -5.68 -14.17
C GLN A 51 -3.12 -6.11 -14.31
N SER A 52 -2.82 -7.14 -15.13
CA SER A 52 -1.51 -7.78 -15.29
C SER A 52 -0.35 -6.82 -15.53
N ASN A 53 -0.53 -5.79 -16.38
CA ASN A 53 0.53 -4.82 -16.66
C ASN A 53 0.86 -3.94 -15.45
N MET A 54 -0.15 -3.58 -14.64
CA MET A 54 0.08 -2.84 -13.40
C MET A 54 0.63 -3.76 -12.31
N GLU A 55 0.19 -5.02 -12.28
CA GLU A 55 0.69 -6.01 -11.33
C GLU A 55 2.13 -6.48 -11.62
N TRP A 56 2.62 -6.28 -12.85
CA TRP A 56 3.92 -6.79 -13.29
C TRP A 56 5.02 -6.44 -12.29
N PRO A 57 5.70 -7.44 -11.69
CA PRO A 57 6.56 -7.21 -10.54
C PRO A 57 7.90 -6.60 -10.96
N LEU A 58 8.43 -5.68 -10.16
CA LEU A 58 9.70 -4.99 -10.42
C LEU A 58 10.85 -5.96 -10.72
N ARG A 59 10.94 -7.08 -10.00
CA ARG A 59 11.99 -8.10 -10.20
C ARG A 59 12.00 -8.73 -11.59
N GLN A 60 10.91 -8.63 -12.34
CA GLN A 60 10.79 -9.17 -13.70
C GLN A 60 11.07 -8.13 -14.78
N THR A 61 11.48 -6.91 -14.41
CA THR A 61 11.92 -5.89 -15.38
C THR A 61 13.40 -6.04 -15.71
N VAL A 62 13.79 -5.51 -16.87
CA VAL A 62 15.18 -5.56 -17.37
C VAL A 62 16.16 -4.99 -16.34
N ASP A 63 15.84 -3.84 -15.75
CA ASP A 63 16.68 -3.16 -14.75
C ASP A 63 16.33 -3.53 -13.30
N GLY A 64 15.48 -4.54 -13.09
CA GLY A 64 14.89 -4.86 -11.79
C GLY A 64 15.93 -5.11 -10.69
N THR A 65 17.02 -5.82 -11.00
CA THR A 65 18.10 -6.10 -10.05
C THR A 65 18.75 -4.81 -9.53
N ALA A 66 19.05 -3.86 -10.43
CA ALA A 66 19.68 -2.60 -10.07
C ALA A 66 18.72 -1.71 -9.25
N GLU A 67 17.45 -1.67 -9.67
CA GLU A 67 16.42 -0.90 -8.95
C GLU A 67 16.19 -1.45 -7.53
N ILE A 68 16.08 -2.77 -7.37
CA ILE A 68 15.93 -3.43 -6.07
C ILE A 68 17.14 -3.13 -5.17
N ALA A 69 18.36 -3.14 -5.70
CA ALA A 69 19.55 -2.80 -4.93
C ALA A 69 19.51 -1.35 -4.42
N SER A 70 19.05 -0.41 -5.25
CA SER A 70 18.92 1.02 -4.88
C SER A 70 17.72 1.34 -3.97
N ALA A 71 16.81 0.38 -3.75
CA ALA A 71 15.59 0.61 -2.99
C ALA A 71 15.85 0.84 -1.49
N ALA A 72 16.97 0.33 -0.96
CA ALA A 72 17.34 0.50 0.45
C ALA A 72 17.52 1.97 0.87
N ASP A 73 17.86 2.83 -0.08
CA ASP A 73 18.09 4.27 0.12
C ASP A 73 16.78 5.08 0.10
N ARG A 74 15.66 4.47 -0.28
CA ARG A 74 14.37 5.17 -0.48
C ARG A 74 13.42 5.00 0.70
N ARG A 75 13.93 5.31 1.89
CA ARG A 75 13.20 5.15 3.16
C ARG A 75 11.98 6.06 3.31
N HIS A 76 11.79 7.05 2.44
CA HIS A 76 10.58 7.89 2.41
C HIS A 76 9.50 7.38 1.45
N ILE A 77 9.71 6.21 0.83
CA ILE A 77 8.67 5.52 0.06
C ILE A 77 8.04 4.43 0.95
N ARG A 78 6.71 4.39 0.97
CA ARG A 78 5.91 3.35 1.62
C ARG A 78 5.14 2.59 0.55
N LEU A 79 5.15 1.27 0.65
CA LEU A 79 4.49 0.37 -0.30
C LEU A 79 3.36 -0.38 0.42
N LEU A 80 2.17 -0.33 -0.15
CA LEU A 80 1.06 -1.20 0.23
C LEU A 80 0.76 -2.10 -0.98
N ASN A 81 1.40 -3.27 -1.01
CA ASN A 81 1.14 -4.27 -2.03
C ASN A 81 -0.01 -5.16 -1.57
N LEU A 82 -1.18 -5.05 -2.22
CA LEU A 82 -2.33 -5.86 -1.86
C LEU A 82 -2.32 -7.15 -2.65
N VAL A 83 -2.61 -8.25 -1.97
CA VAL A 83 -2.74 -9.58 -2.55
C VAL A 83 -4.22 -9.94 -2.62
N GLY A 84 -4.70 -10.14 -3.85
CA GLY A 84 -6.06 -10.61 -4.11
C GLY A 84 -6.28 -12.05 -3.61
N ALA A 85 -7.48 -12.32 -3.13
CA ALA A 85 -7.93 -13.65 -2.71
C ALA A 85 -7.98 -14.63 -3.89
N ALA A 86 -8.29 -14.11 -5.08
CA ALA A 86 -8.41 -14.86 -6.31
C ALA A 86 -7.86 -14.05 -7.49
N ARG A 87 -7.48 -14.77 -8.53
CA ARG A 87 -7.12 -14.22 -9.86
C ARG A 87 -8.16 -14.67 -10.87
N GLY A 88 -8.29 -13.94 -11.97
CA GLY A 88 -9.02 -14.44 -13.13
C GLY A 88 -8.23 -15.60 -13.75
N SER A 89 -8.72 -16.82 -13.59
CA SER A 89 -8.16 -18.01 -14.21
C SER A 89 -9.28 -18.99 -14.55
N SER A 90 -9.01 -19.93 -15.45
CA SER A 90 -9.96 -20.97 -15.88
C SER A 90 -10.14 -22.11 -14.86
N GLY A 91 -9.86 -21.87 -13.57
CA GLY A 91 -9.88 -22.88 -12.51
C GLY A 91 -11.10 -22.76 -11.57
N VAL A 92 -11.29 -23.79 -10.74
CA VAL A 92 -12.32 -23.79 -9.68
C VAL A 92 -11.77 -23.08 -8.44
N TYR A 93 -12.51 -22.11 -7.91
CA TYR A 93 -12.16 -21.43 -6.66
C TYR A 93 -12.36 -22.36 -5.46
N THR A 94 -11.40 -22.34 -4.52
CA THR A 94 -11.53 -23.05 -3.25
C THR A 94 -12.55 -22.35 -2.35
N ALA A 95 -13.10 -23.07 -1.36
CA ALA A 95 -14.03 -22.48 -0.38
C ALA A 95 -13.44 -21.23 0.31
N ALA A 96 -12.17 -21.28 0.70
CA ALA A 96 -11.48 -20.15 1.32
C ALA A 96 -11.30 -18.94 0.38
N GLN A 97 -11.21 -19.17 -0.94
CA GLN A 97 -11.19 -18.07 -1.90
C GLN A 97 -12.58 -17.45 -2.05
N LEU A 98 -13.62 -18.28 -2.12
CA LEU A 98 -15.01 -17.85 -2.22
C LEU A 98 -15.44 -17.00 -1.03
N GLU A 99 -15.05 -17.38 0.20
CA GLU A 99 -15.34 -16.61 1.41
C GLU A 99 -14.82 -15.17 1.32
N ARG A 100 -13.66 -14.98 0.68
CA ARG A 100 -13.02 -13.67 0.53
C ARG A 100 -13.46 -12.92 -0.72
N LEU A 101 -14.38 -13.43 -1.54
CA LEU A 101 -14.93 -12.71 -2.70
C LEU A 101 -15.96 -11.65 -2.27
N THR A 102 -15.57 -10.80 -1.33
CA THR A 102 -16.34 -9.66 -0.85
C THR A 102 -15.52 -8.38 -0.99
N PRO A 103 -16.13 -7.21 -1.21
CA PRO A 103 -15.39 -5.95 -1.35
C PRO A 103 -14.43 -5.65 -0.19
N SER A 104 -14.78 -6.09 1.03
CA SER A 104 -13.98 -5.86 2.24
C SER A 104 -12.82 -6.83 2.44
N GLU A 105 -12.84 -8.02 1.84
CA GLU A 105 -11.88 -9.10 2.14
C GLU A 105 -11.09 -9.60 0.93
N PHE A 106 -11.46 -9.12 -0.27
CA PHE A 106 -10.85 -9.54 -1.52
C PHE A 106 -9.35 -9.25 -1.54
N CYS A 107 -8.92 -8.09 -1.07
CA CYS A 107 -7.52 -7.69 -1.03
C CYS A 107 -7.00 -7.61 0.40
N ALA A 108 -5.80 -8.12 0.64
CA ALA A 108 -5.13 -8.02 1.93
C ALA A 108 -3.68 -7.55 1.76
N GLY A 109 -3.19 -6.73 2.69
CA GLY A 109 -1.81 -6.27 2.72
C GLY A 109 -1.57 -5.29 3.87
N THR A 110 -0.30 -4.99 4.10
CA THR A 110 0.12 -4.02 5.12
C THR A 110 1.10 -3.03 4.51
N TRP A 111 1.13 -1.82 5.07
CA TRP A 111 2.13 -0.82 4.70
C TRP A 111 3.52 -1.30 5.10
N GLN A 112 4.47 -1.20 4.17
CA GLN A 112 5.85 -1.55 4.39
C GLN A 112 6.77 -0.41 3.95
N THR A 113 7.85 -0.20 4.68
CA THR A 113 8.96 0.65 4.24
C THR A 113 9.58 0.05 2.98
N CYS A 114 9.88 0.89 1.99
CA CYS A 114 10.58 0.44 0.81
C CYS A 114 11.98 -0.07 1.18
N SER A 115 12.28 -1.27 0.72
CA SER A 115 13.59 -1.91 0.83
C SER A 115 13.77 -2.94 -0.28
N SER A 116 14.99 -3.48 -0.39
CA SER A 116 15.28 -4.57 -1.33
C SER A 116 14.48 -5.85 -1.05
N GLN A 117 13.86 -5.99 0.13
CA GLN A 117 12.99 -7.12 0.48
C GLN A 117 11.52 -6.88 0.12
N THR A 118 11.04 -5.63 0.17
CA THR A 118 9.61 -5.30 0.01
C THR A 118 9.25 -4.92 -1.42
N VAL A 119 10.16 -4.25 -2.13
CA VAL A 119 9.95 -3.78 -3.50
C VAL A 119 9.95 -4.86 -4.61
N PRO A 120 10.61 -6.04 -4.51
CA PRO A 120 10.74 -6.95 -5.65
C PRO A 120 9.42 -7.45 -6.24
N SER A 121 8.40 -7.62 -5.39
CA SER A 121 7.06 -8.07 -5.77
C SER A 121 6.10 -6.93 -6.05
N PHE A 122 6.51 -5.68 -5.86
CA PHE A 122 5.66 -4.52 -6.08
C PHE A 122 5.52 -4.22 -7.58
N SER A 123 4.44 -3.53 -7.95
CA SER A 123 4.21 -3.03 -9.31
C SER A 123 5.45 -2.30 -9.85
N ALA A 124 5.99 -2.76 -10.97
CA ALA A 124 7.09 -2.09 -11.66
C ALA A 124 6.70 -0.68 -12.09
N ALA A 125 5.54 -0.54 -12.76
CA ALA A 125 5.04 0.75 -13.21
C ALA A 125 4.82 1.70 -12.02
N GLY A 126 4.20 1.22 -10.95
CA GLY A 126 4.00 1.98 -9.71
C GLY A 126 5.32 2.39 -9.07
N TRP A 127 6.31 1.49 -9.01
CA TRP A 127 7.64 1.78 -8.49
C TRP A 127 8.33 2.91 -9.25
N TYR A 128 8.47 2.79 -10.58
CA TYR A 128 9.19 3.81 -11.37
C TYR A 128 8.50 5.18 -11.28
N PHE A 129 7.17 5.20 -11.29
CA PHE A 129 6.39 6.41 -11.08
C PHE A 129 6.65 7.04 -9.70
N GLY A 130 6.44 6.29 -8.62
CA GLY A 130 6.59 6.82 -7.27
C GLY A 130 8.04 7.19 -6.92
N ARG A 131 9.02 6.45 -7.46
CA ARG A 131 10.44 6.77 -7.36
C ARG A 131 10.74 8.13 -8.00
N LYS A 132 10.22 8.36 -9.21
CA LYS A 132 10.38 9.65 -9.90
C LYS A 132 9.70 10.79 -9.13
N LEU A 133 8.47 10.59 -8.65
CA LEU A 133 7.78 11.58 -7.83
C LEU A 133 8.53 11.90 -6.53
N ASN A 134 9.07 10.90 -5.85
CA ASN A 134 9.84 11.12 -4.63
C ASN A 134 11.07 12.00 -4.90
N SER A 135 11.76 11.81 -6.04
CA SER A 135 12.88 12.66 -6.45
C SER A 135 12.45 14.06 -6.88
N ASP A 136 11.38 14.18 -7.67
CA ASP A 136 10.93 15.46 -8.22
C ASP A 136 10.30 16.37 -7.14
N LEU A 137 9.54 15.80 -6.21
CA LEU A 137 8.81 16.54 -5.18
C LEU A 137 9.59 16.65 -3.86
N ASN A 138 10.63 15.84 -3.67
CA ASN A 138 11.35 15.70 -2.40
C ASN A 138 10.40 15.46 -1.20
N ALA A 139 9.37 14.64 -1.40
CA ALA A 139 8.32 14.36 -0.43
C ALA A 139 8.17 12.85 -0.18
N PRO A 140 7.72 12.41 1.02
CA PRO A 140 7.32 11.02 1.23
C PRO A 140 6.22 10.60 0.25
N ILE A 141 6.35 9.39 -0.29
CA ILE A 141 5.39 8.84 -1.26
C ILE A 141 4.85 7.51 -0.73
N GLY A 142 3.53 7.41 -0.58
CA GLY A 142 2.81 6.17 -0.39
C GLY A 142 2.28 5.63 -1.72
N LEU A 143 2.56 4.37 -2.03
CA LEU A 143 2.03 3.69 -3.22
C LEU A 143 1.16 2.51 -2.80
N ILE A 144 -0.09 2.50 -3.27
CA ILE A 144 -1.05 1.42 -3.03
C ILE A 144 -1.25 0.65 -4.33
N SER A 145 -0.93 -0.64 -4.34
CA SER A 145 -1.14 -1.50 -5.51
C SER A 145 -2.21 -2.54 -5.22
N PRO A 146 -3.47 -2.33 -5.66
CA PRO A 146 -4.52 -3.36 -5.68
C PRO A 146 -4.50 -4.23 -6.95
N ALA A 147 -3.51 -4.05 -7.83
CA ALA A 147 -3.54 -4.64 -9.17
C ALA A 147 -3.46 -6.17 -9.15
N ILE A 148 -4.39 -6.81 -9.87
CA ILE A 148 -4.48 -8.27 -9.99
C ILE A 148 -4.66 -8.66 -11.45
N GLY A 149 -3.80 -9.52 -11.96
CA GLY A 149 -3.86 -10.00 -13.33
C GLY A 149 -5.10 -10.84 -13.63
N GLY A 150 -5.66 -10.62 -14.82
CA GLY A 150 -6.78 -11.40 -15.34
C GLY A 150 -8.15 -11.01 -14.77
N THR A 151 -8.25 -9.99 -13.93
CA THR A 151 -9.56 -9.51 -13.45
C THR A 151 -10.20 -8.58 -14.49
N PRO A 152 -11.42 -8.88 -14.97
CA PRO A 152 -12.15 -7.97 -15.85
C PRO A 152 -12.55 -6.69 -15.10
N THR A 153 -12.84 -5.63 -15.86
CA THR A 153 -13.40 -4.38 -15.31
C THR A 153 -14.90 -4.50 -14.99
N GLU A 154 -15.60 -5.40 -15.67
CA GLU A 154 -17.01 -5.73 -15.49
C GLU A 154 -17.17 -7.13 -14.86
N ALA A 155 -18.32 -7.39 -14.23
CA ALA A 155 -18.71 -8.68 -13.67
C ALA A 155 -19.58 -9.48 -14.63
#